data_AF-A0A2U3EY40-F1
#
_entry.id   AF-A0A2U3EY40-F1
#
_cell.length_a   1.000
_cell.length_b   1.000
_cell.length_c   1.000
_cell.angle_alpha   90.00
_cell.angle_beta   90.00
_cell.angle_gamma   90.00
#
_symmetry.space_group_name_H-M   'P 1'
#
loop_
_entity.id
_entity.type
_entity.pdbx_description
1 polymer ?
#
loop_
_entity_poly.entity_id
_entity_poly.type
_entity_poly.pdbx_seq_one_letter_code
_entity_poly.pdbx_strand_id
1 'polypeptide(L)'
;QDMFQRIHGGNTTKWVLMGGLLGGMCGVLGFIEPNAAGGGFGLIPIAAAGNFSVGLLLFMFISRVITTVLCFSSGAPGGIFAPMLALGTLLGTAFGMAAEVGFPAYHLEAGTFAVAGMGALLAASLRAPLTGIVLVLEMTDNYQLILPMIITCLGATLLAQFLGGKPLYSTILARTLAKQEAERAATQNT
;
A
#
# COMPACT_ATOMS: atom_id res chain seq x y z
N GLN A 1 6.88 5.92 12.26
CA GLN A 1 7.81 5.23 13.19
C GLN A 1 8.21 6.10 14.38
N ASP A 2 8.68 7.34 14.16
CA ASP A 2 9.14 8.21 15.28
C ASP A 2 8.04 8.49 16.33
N MET A 3 6.79 8.68 15.89
CA MET A 3 5.63 8.82 16.79
C MET A 3 5.45 7.60 17.70
N PHE A 4 5.53 6.39 17.13
CA PHE A 4 5.43 5.15 17.91
C PHE A 4 6.60 5.00 18.88
N GLN A 5 7.83 5.30 18.43
CA GLN A 5 8.99 5.29 19.32
C GLN A 5 8.85 6.23 20.52
N ARG A 6 8.21 7.41 20.34
CA ARG A 6 7.91 8.31 21.47
C ARG A 6 6.91 7.72 22.46
N ILE A 7 5.94 6.93 21.99
CA ILE A 7 4.90 6.32 22.84
C ILE A 7 5.48 5.24 23.76
N HIS A 8 6.25 4.29 23.19
CA HIS A 8 6.82 3.21 23.99
C HIS A 8 8.19 3.56 24.61
N GLY A 9 8.90 4.56 24.10
CA GLY A 9 10.18 5.04 24.64
C GLY A 9 11.26 3.96 24.70
N GLY A 10 11.20 2.97 23.80
CA GLY A 10 12.08 1.79 23.83
C GLY A 10 11.72 0.72 24.87
N ASN A 11 10.70 0.92 25.70
CA ASN A 11 10.26 -0.09 26.67
C ASN A 11 9.52 -1.25 25.96
N THR A 12 10.04 -2.47 26.14
CA THR A 12 9.51 -3.70 25.52
C THR A 12 8.08 -4.02 25.93
N THR A 13 7.70 -3.76 27.18
CA THR A 13 6.34 -4.05 27.69
C THR A 13 5.31 -3.14 27.01
N LYS A 14 5.60 -1.83 26.95
CA LYS A 14 4.73 -0.87 26.25
C LYS A 14 4.62 -1.18 24.76
N TRP A 15 5.74 -1.58 24.14
CA TRP A 15 5.78 -1.94 22.74
C TRP A 15 4.91 -3.17 22.43
N VAL A 16 5.01 -4.23 23.24
CA VAL A 16 4.19 -5.45 23.08
C VAL A 16 2.71 -5.17 23.32
N LEU A 17 2.36 -4.43 24.37
CA LEU A 17 0.96 -4.08 24.66
C LEU A 17 0.31 -3.30 23.51
N MET A 18 1.05 -2.32 22.96
CA MET A 18 0.61 -1.55 21.82
C MET A 18 0.45 -2.41 20.56
N GLY A 19 1.38 -3.33 20.31
CA GLY A 19 1.26 -4.31 19.24
C GLY A 19 0.01 -5.19 19.40
N GLY A 20 -0.27 -5.64 20.62
CA GLY A 20 -1.48 -6.40 20.96
C GLY A 20 -2.76 -5.60 20.72
N LEU A 21 -2.79 -4.31 21.08
CA LEU A 21 -3.94 -3.44 20.81
C LEU A 21 -4.18 -3.24 19.31
N LEU A 22 -3.11 -2.99 18.53
CA LEU A 22 -3.22 -2.85 17.07
C LEU A 22 -3.65 -4.16 16.40
N GLY A 23 -3.10 -5.29 16.82
CA GLY A 23 -3.50 -6.61 16.36
C GLY A 23 -4.96 -6.93 16.69
N GLY A 24 -5.39 -6.63 17.91
CA GLY A 24 -6.79 -6.77 18.34
C GLY A 24 -7.73 -5.89 17.53
N MET A 25 -7.38 -4.63 17.28
CA MET A 25 -8.13 -3.73 16.41
C MET A 25 -8.27 -4.29 14.98
N CYS A 26 -7.18 -4.80 14.40
CA CYS A 26 -7.21 -5.46 13.09
C CYS A 26 -8.06 -6.74 13.10
N GLY A 27 -8.05 -7.50 14.20
CA GLY A 27 -8.89 -8.69 14.38
C GLY A 27 -10.38 -8.35 14.45
N VAL A 28 -10.75 -7.32 15.22
CA VAL A 28 -12.14 -6.83 15.29
C VAL A 28 -12.59 -6.31 13.94
N LEU A 29 -11.75 -5.53 13.24
CA LEU A 29 -12.07 -5.03 11.91
C LEU A 29 -12.28 -6.19 10.91
N GLY A 30 -11.41 -7.20 10.94
CA GLY A 30 -11.52 -8.38 10.09
C GLY A 30 -12.73 -9.27 10.42
N PHE A 31 -13.27 -9.20 11.64
CA PHE A 31 -14.51 -9.86 12.01
C PHE A 31 -15.75 -9.12 11.47
N ILE A 32 -15.74 -7.77 11.49
CA ILE A 32 -16.85 -6.95 10.99
C ILE A 32 -16.87 -6.92 9.46
N GLU A 33 -15.73 -6.64 8.84
CA GLU A 33 -15.57 -6.59 7.38
C GLU A 33 -14.24 -7.28 6.99
N PRO A 34 -14.28 -8.56 6.58
CA PRO A 34 -13.08 -9.35 6.29
C PRO A 34 -12.16 -8.71 5.24
N ASN A 35 -12.70 -7.99 4.26
CA ASN A 35 -11.91 -7.37 3.19
C ASN A 35 -11.20 -6.07 3.64
N ALA A 36 -11.65 -5.46 4.74
CA ALA A 36 -11.05 -4.24 5.28
C ALA A 36 -9.76 -4.50 6.08
N ALA A 37 -9.47 -5.75 6.46
CA ALA A 37 -8.30 -6.15 7.23
C ALA A 37 -7.41 -7.17 6.48
N GLY A 38 -6.29 -7.57 7.10
CA GLY A 38 -5.37 -8.57 6.54
C GLY A 38 -4.53 -8.10 5.35
N GLY A 39 -3.86 -9.04 4.67
CA GLY A 39 -2.92 -8.73 3.58
C GLY A 39 -3.58 -8.17 2.31
N GLY A 40 -4.85 -8.53 2.07
CA GLY A 40 -5.64 -8.00 0.96
C GLY A 40 -5.55 -8.77 -0.36
N PHE A 41 -4.93 -9.95 -0.44
CA PHE A 41 -4.99 -10.72 -1.70
C PHE A 41 -6.40 -11.21 -2.05
N GLY A 42 -7.20 -11.57 -1.03
CA GLY A 42 -8.57 -12.05 -1.24
C GLY A 42 -9.52 -11.00 -1.81
N LEU A 43 -9.28 -9.70 -1.57
CA LEU A 43 -10.14 -8.64 -2.08
C LEU A 43 -9.85 -8.28 -3.54
N ILE A 44 -8.64 -8.56 -4.04
CA ILE A 44 -8.19 -8.10 -5.36
C ILE A 44 -9.08 -8.65 -6.48
N PRO A 45 -9.36 -9.96 -6.58
CA PRO A 45 -10.24 -10.49 -7.62
C PRO A 45 -11.68 -9.95 -7.51
N ILE A 46 -12.17 -9.75 -6.28
CA ILE A 46 -13.55 -9.30 -6.03
C ILE A 46 -13.71 -7.84 -6.47
N ALA A 47 -12.73 -6.99 -6.15
CA ALA A 47 -12.68 -5.60 -6.58
C ALA A 47 -12.50 -5.48 -8.10
N ALA A 48 -11.59 -6.26 -8.69
CA ALA A 48 -11.36 -6.26 -10.13
C ALA A 48 -12.61 -6.69 -10.93
N ALA A 49 -13.45 -7.57 -10.38
CA ALA A 49 -14.72 -7.96 -10.98
C ALA A 49 -15.84 -6.91 -10.84
N GLY A 50 -15.58 -5.75 -10.21
CA GLY A 50 -16.58 -4.67 -10.08
C GLY A 50 -17.73 -4.96 -9.11
N ASN A 51 -17.59 -5.98 -8.25
CA ASN A 51 -18.66 -6.44 -7.35
C ASN A 51 -18.90 -5.54 -6.12
N PHE A 52 -18.20 -4.41 -6.01
CA PHE A 52 -18.33 -3.49 -4.89
C PHE A 52 -18.95 -2.17 -5.32
N SER A 53 -19.76 -1.59 -4.44
CA SER A 53 -20.22 -0.20 -4.61
C SER A 53 -19.06 0.77 -4.38
N VAL A 54 -19.11 1.95 -5.03
CA VAL A 54 -18.10 3.01 -4.85
C VAL A 54 -17.94 3.41 -3.38
N GLY A 55 -19.05 3.50 -2.63
CA GLY A 55 -19.03 3.82 -1.20
C GLY A 55 -18.25 2.79 -0.38
N LEU A 56 -18.45 1.51 -0.66
CA LEU A 56 -17.75 0.42 0.02
C LEU A 56 -16.26 0.38 -0.37
N LEU A 57 -15.92 0.61 -1.65
CA LEU A 57 -14.53 0.73 -2.10
C LEU A 57 -13.77 1.84 -1.37
N LEU A 58 -14.39 3.03 -1.24
CA LEU A 58 -13.77 4.15 -0.53
C LEU A 58 -13.62 3.88 0.96
N PHE A 59 -14.62 3.25 1.59
CA PHE A 59 -14.52 2.82 2.99
C PHE A 59 -13.37 1.83 3.19
N MET A 60 -13.26 0.81 2.34
CA MET A 60 -12.16 -0.17 2.37
C MET A 60 -10.82 0.50 2.11
N PHE A 61 -10.74 1.43 1.15
CA PHE A 61 -9.50 2.16 0.86
C PHE A 61 -9.02 2.94 2.08
N ILE A 62 -9.88 3.75 2.70
CA ILE A 62 -9.53 4.59 3.85
C ILE A 62 -9.15 3.73 5.06
N SER A 63 -9.96 2.72 5.38
CA SER A 63 -9.68 1.82 6.52
C SER A 63 -8.37 1.05 6.32
N ARG A 64 -8.08 0.58 5.09
CA ARG A 64 -6.82 -0.10 4.77
C ARG A 64 -5.62 0.84 4.78
N VAL A 65 -5.74 2.09 4.35
CA VAL A 65 -4.66 3.09 4.47
C VAL A 65 -4.31 3.28 5.95
N ILE A 66 -5.31 3.50 6.80
CA ILE A 66 -5.12 3.71 8.23
C ILE A 66 -4.47 2.49 8.88
N THR A 67 -5.03 1.29 8.67
CA THR A 67 -4.49 0.06 9.27
C THR A 67 -3.10 -0.28 8.75
N THR A 68 -2.83 -0.12 7.44
CA THR A 68 -1.50 -0.37 6.86
C THR A 68 -0.46 0.57 7.47
N VAL A 69 -0.76 1.87 7.59
CA VAL A 69 0.15 2.85 8.17
C VAL A 69 0.40 2.55 9.65
N LEU A 70 -0.63 2.22 10.42
CA LEU A 70 -0.51 1.90 11.85
C LEU A 70 0.30 0.62 12.08
N CYS A 71 -0.01 -0.46 11.36
CA CYS A 71 0.68 -1.74 11.49
C CYS A 71 2.14 -1.65 11.01
N PHE A 72 2.40 -1.00 9.89
CA PHE A 72 3.77 -0.88 9.39
C PHE A 72 4.61 0.09 10.24
N SER A 73 4.01 1.20 10.70
CA SER A 73 4.74 2.20 11.48
C SER A 73 5.00 1.81 12.93
N SER A 74 4.27 0.82 13.47
CA SER A 74 4.48 0.31 14.84
C SER A 74 5.74 -0.56 14.98
N GLY A 75 6.32 -1.00 13.85
CA GLY A 75 7.47 -1.89 13.83
C GLY A 75 7.09 -3.37 13.93
N ALA A 76 5.83 -3.72 13.72
CA ALA A 76 5.41 -5.11 13.63
C ALA A 76 6.15 -5.81 12.47
N PRO A 77 6.58 -7.07 12.65
CA PRO A 77 7.25 -7.82 11.59
C PRO A 77 6.26 -8.12 10.46
N GLY A 78 6.47 -7.52 9.29
CA GLY A 78 5.61 -7.69 8.13
C GLY A 78 5.97 -6.78 6.97
N GLY A 79 5.65 -7.22 5.75
CA GLY A 79 5.85 -6.44 4.53
C GLY A 79 4.67 -5.52 4.21
N ILE A 80 4.95 -4.41 3.53
CA ILE A 80 3.95 -3.40 3.10
C ILE A 80 3.43 -3.70 1.67
N PHE A 81 4.11 -4.62 0.99
CA PHE A 81 3.93 -4.93 -0.42
C PHE A 81 2.51 -5.35 -0.78
N ALA A 82 1.99 -6.40 -0.16
CA ALA A 82 0.64 -6.91 -0.43
C ALA A 82 -0.47 -5.87 -0.11
N PRO A 83 -0.44 -5.17 1.04
CA PRO A 83 -1.35 -4.07 1.30
C PRO A 83 -1.34 -2.97 0.24
N MET A 84 -0.17 -2.62 -0.31
CA MET A 84 -0.08 -1.63 -1.39
C MET A 84 -0.75 -2.09 -2.68
N LEU A 85 -0.60 -3.37 -3.05
CA LEU A 85 -1.29 -3.91 -4.23
C LEU A 85 -2.80 -3.80 -4.06
N ALA A 86 -3.32 -4.21 -2.90
CA ALA A 86 -4.73 -4.12 -2.57
C ALA A 86 -5.26 -2.67 -2.61
N LEU A 87 -4.51 -1.72 -2.03
CA LEU A 87 -4.87 -0.29 -2.09
C LEU A 87 -4.88 0.24 -3.53
N GLY A 88 -3.89 -0.15 -4.33
CA GLY A 88 -3.83 0.17 -5.76
C GLY A 88 -5.03 -0.38 -6.53
N THR A 89 -5.43 -1.63 -6.27
CA THR A 89 -6.60 -2.26 -6.88
C THR A 89 -7.89 -1.54 -6.50
N LEU A 90 -8.09 -1.20 -5.22
CA LEU A 90 -9.29 -0.47 -4.76
C LEU A 90 -9.41 0.89 -5.44
N LEU A 91 -8.32 1.66 -5.47
CA LEU A 91 -8.30 2.98 -6.10
C LEU A 91 -8.48 2.89 -7.61
N GLY A 92 -7.82 1.93 -8.26
CA GLY A 92 -7.98 1.67 -9.69
C GLY A 92 -9.41 1.27 -10.06
N THR A 93 -10.05 0.41 -9.25
CA THR A 93 -11.45 0.02 -9.45
C THR A 93 -12.38 1.22 -9.32
N ALA A 94 -12.21 2.03 -8.26
CA ALA A 94 -13.02 3.23 -8.05
C ALA A 94 -12.87 4.24 -9.20
N PHE A 95 -11.65 4.41 -9.71
CA PHE A 95 -11.39 5.21 -10.91
C PHE A 95 -12.06 4.62 -12.15
N GLY A 96 -11.97 3.30 -12.35
CA GLY A 96 -12.59 2.60 -13.47
C GLY A 96 -14.11 2.75 -13.49
N MET A 97 -14.77 2.62 -12.34
CA MET A 97 -16.22 2.85 -12.22
C MET A 97 -16.60 4.30 -12.58
N ALA A 98 -15.79 5.27 -12.17
CA ALA A 98 -16.02 6.67 -12.53
C ALA A 98 -15.79 6.92 -14.04
N ALA A 99 -14.78 6.27 -14.63
CA ALA A 99 -14.46 6.37 -16.04
C ALA A 99 -15.54 5.74 -16.92
N GLU A 100 -16.11 4.61 -16.51
CA GLU A 100 -17.22 3.94 -17.20
C GLU A 100 -18.45 4.85 -17.32
N VAL A 101 -18.80 5.55 -16.23
CA VAL A 101 -19.90 6.53 -16.22
C VAL A 101 -19.55 7.79 -17.03
N GLY A 102 -18.31 8.27 -16.94
CA GLY A 102 -17.87 9.49 -17.62
C GLY A 102 -17.67 9.34 -19.13
N PHE A 103 -17.33 8.13 -19.59
CA PHE A 103 -17.00 7.84 -20.98
C PHE A 103 -17.70 6.57 -21.50
N PRO A 104 -19.05 6.55 -21.57
CA PRO A 104 -19.80 5.37 -21.95
C PRO A 104 -19.50 4.87 -23.37
N ALA A 105 -19.02 5.74 -24.27
CA ALA A 105 -18.68 5.38 -25.64
C ALA A 105 -17.51 4.39 -25.75
N TYR A 106 -16.62 4.33 -24.75
CA TYR A 106 -15.42 3.50 -24.79
C TYR A 106 -15.63 2.07 -24.26
N HIS A 107 -16.84 1.72 -23.78
CA HIS A 107 -17.15 0.37 -23.26
C HIS A 107 -16.10 -0.11 -22.24
N LEU A 108 -15.77 0.77 -21.30
CA LEU A 108 -14.71 0.55 -20.33
C LEU A 108 -15.14 -0.48 -19.28
N GLU A 109 -14.17 -1.30 -18.84
CA GLU A 109 -14.38 -2.25 -17.74
C GLU A 109 -13.53 -1.83 -16.53
N ALA A 110 -14.17 -1.71 -15.36
CA ALA A 110 -13.49 -1.28 -14.13
C ALA A 110 -12.28 -2.16 -13.76
N GLY A 111 -12.32 -3.45 -14.09
CA GLY A 111 -11.23 -4.40 -13.86
C GLY A 111 -9.93 -4.02 -14.57
N THR A 112 -10.01 -3.41 -15.76
CA THR A 112 -8.83 -2.93 -16.48
C THR A 112 -8.06 -1.88 -15.67
N PHE A 113 -8.78 -0.96 -15.04
CA PHE A 113 -8.19 0.08 -14.19
C PHE A 113 -7.75 -0.46 -12.84
N ALA A 114 -8.44 -1.47 -12.31
CA ALA A 114 -8.04 -2.17 -11.09
C ALA A 114 -6.65 -2.82 -11.25
N VAL A 115 -6.42 -3.52 -12.37
CA VAL A 115 -5.12 -4.14 -12.70
C VAL A 115 -4.06 -3.07 -12.93
N ALA A 116 -4.36 -2.01 -13.69
CA ALA A 116 -3.43 -0.90 -13.90
C ALA A 116 -3.03 -0.18 -12.59
N GLY A 117 -3.99 0.02 -11.69
CA GLY A 117 -3.79 0.66 -10.39
C GLY A 117 -3.05 -0.21 -9.37
N MET A 118 -3.20 -1.54 -9.46
CA MET A 118 -2.58 -2.52 -8.55
C MET A 118 -1.07 -2.33 -8.44
N GLY A 119 -0.38 -2.15 -9.58
CA GLY A 119 1.07 -1.93 -9.62
C GLY A 119 1.47 -0.47 -9.38
N ALA A 120 0.55 0.47 -9.57
CA ALA A 120 0.85 1.91 -9.58
C ALA A 120 1.27 2.44 -8.20
N LEU A 121 0.61 2.02 -7.12
CA LEU A 121 0.97 2.46 -5.77
C LEU A 121 2.36 1.95 -5.36
N LEU A 122 2.68 0.72 -5.74
CA LEU A 122 3.99 0.12 -5.55
C LEU A 122 5.05 0.88 -6.36
N ALA A 123 4.78 1.18 -7.63
CA ALA A 123 5.67 1.96 -8.48
C ALA A 123 5.97 3.35 -7.89
N ALA A 124 4.93 4.06 -7.45
CA ALA A 124 5.05 5.39 -6.85
C ALA A 124 5.84 5.39 -5.53
N SER A 125 5.55 4.42 -4.64
CA SER A 125 6.09 4.38 -3.28
C SER A 125 7.50 3.78 -3.22
N LEU A 126 7.77 2.74 -4.01
CA LEU A 126 9.05 2.02 -3.99
C LEU A 126 10.02 2.48 -5.07
N ARG A 127 9.56 3.23 -6.08
CA ARG A 127 10.35 3.61 -7.28
C ARG A 127 10.86 2.42 -8.09
N ALA A 128 10.07 1.35 -8.11
CA ALA A 128 10.37 0.14 -8.86
C ALA A 128 9.21 -0.17 -9.86
N PRO A 129 8.99 0.67 -10.88
CA PRO A 129 7.85 0.51 -11.80
C PRO A 129 7.90 -0.82 -12.57
N LEU A 130 9.07 -1.23 -13.06
CA LEU A 130 9.21 -2.51 -13.79
C LEU A 130 8.85 -3.71 -12.91
N THR A 131 9.30 -3.71 -11.65
CA THR A 131 8.95 -4.76 -10.69
C THR A 131 7.46 -4.81 -10.41
N GLY A 132 6.81 -3.64 -10.25
CA GLY A 132 5.36 -3.56 -10.08
C GLY A 132 4.59 -4.12 -11.28
N ILE A 133 4.99 -3.73 -12.50
CA ILE A 133 4.36 -4.18 -13.75
C ILE A 133 4.52 -5.70 -13.91
N VAL A 134 5.73 -6.23 -13.81
CA VAL A 134 6.00 -7.67 -13.97
C VAL A 134 5.26 -8.47 -12.92
N LEU A 135 5.26 -8.03 -11.66
CA LEU A 135 4.54 -8.73 -10.61
C LEU A 135 3.03 -8.80 -10.90
N VAL A 136 2.41 -7.68 -11.27
CA VAL A 136 0.97 -7.67 -11.56
C VAL A 136 0.67 -8.53 -12.78
N LEU A 137 1.51 -8.50 -13.81
CA LEU A 137 1.42 -9.40 -14.96
C LEU A 137 1.43 -10.87 -14.54
N GLU A 138 2.43 -11.30 -13.77
CA GLU A 138 2.55 -12.69 -13.31
C GLU A 138 1.38 -13.12 -12.41
N MET A 139 0.84 -12.20 -11.60
CA MET A 139 -0.28 -12.50 -10.70
C MET A 139 -1.64 -12.56 -11.40
N THR A 140 -1.81 -11.82 -12.49
CA THR A 140 -3.11 -11.66 -13.18
C THR A 140 -3.18 -12.37 -14.52
N ASP A 141 -2.03 -12.78 -15.08
CA ASP A 141 -1.86 -13.38 -16.40
C ASP A 141 -2.49 -12.57 -17.55
N ASN A 142 -2.63 -11.26 -17.38
CA ASN A 142 -3.28 -10.37 -18.34
C ASN A 142 -2.28 -9.47 -19.09
N TYR A 143 -1.59 -10.07 -20.07
CA TYR A 143 -0.61 -9.38 -20.91
C TYR A 143 -1.20 -8.31 -21.83
N GLN A 144 -2.49 -8.37 -22.15
CA GLN A 144 -3.15 -7.38 -22.99
C GLN A 144 -3.16 -5.99 -22.34
N LEU A 145 -3.12 -5.94 -20.99
CA LEU A 145 -3.11 -4.72 -20.20
C LEU A 145 -1.70 -4.16 -19.94
N ILE A 146 -0.65 -4.70 -20.57
CA ILE A 146 0.73 -4.27 -20.36
C ILE A 146 0.93 -2.78 -20.64
N LEU A 147 0.33 -2.26 -21.71
CA LEU A 147 0.49 -0.86 -22.10
C LEU A 147 -0.19 0.10 -21.10
N PRO A 148 -1.47 -0.10 -20.71
CA PRO A 148 -2.09 0.64 -19.60
C PRO A 148 -1.28 0.57 -18.29
N MET A 149 -0.74 -0.60 -17.93
CA MET A 149 0.08 -0.78 -16.73
C MET A 149 1.36 0.05 -16.79
N ILE A 150 2.08 0.03 -17.92
CA ILE A 150 3.29 0.83 -18.12
C ILE A 150 2.98 2.31 -17.97
N ILE A 151 1.95 2.81 -18.67
CA ILE A 151 1.55 4.22 -18.62
C ILE A 151 1.21 4.63 -17.18
N THR A 152 0.43 3.82 -16.47
CA THR A 152 -0.01 4.13 -15.12
C THR A 152 1.15 4.09 -14.12
N CYS A 153 2.00 3.06 -14.17
CA CYS A 153 3.13 2.92 -13.25
C CYS A 153 4.22 3.96 -13.50
N LEU A 154 4.53 4.28 -14.76
CA LEU A 154 5.47 5.35 -15.10
C LEU A 154 4.89 6.72 -14.74
N GLY A 155 3.62 6.99 -15.04
CA GLY A 155 2.95 8.24 -14.64
C GLY A 155 2.97 8.43 -13.13
N ALA A 156 2.65 7.40 -12.36
CA ALA A 156 2.70 7.42 -10.91
C ALA A 156 4.13 7.66 -10.37
N THR A 157 5.13 7.05 -11.00
CA THR A 157 6.54 7.28 -10.66
C THR A 157 6.97 8.71 -10.99
N LEU A 158 6.68 9.22 -12.19
CA LEU A 158 7.07 10.59 -12.56
C LEU A 158 6.41 11.63 -11.65
N LEU A 159 5.11 11.52 -11.40
CA LEU A 159 4.40 12.42 -10.50
C LEU A 159 4.96 12.40 -9.08
N ALA A 160 5.20 11.21 -8.52
CA ALA A 160 5.81 11.12 -7.21
C ALA A 160 7.20 11.77 -7.20
N GLN A 161 7.96 11.74 -8.31
CA GLN A 161 9.31 12.34 -8.38
C GLN A 161 9.21 13.86 -8.43
N PHE A 162 8.30 14.40 -9.23
CA PHE A 162 8.07 15.85 -9.31
C PHE A 162 7.53 16.43 -8.00
N LEU A 163 6.76 15.66 -7.23
CA LEU A 163 6.31 16.04 -5.90
C LEU A 163 7.38 15.85 -4.80
N GLY A 164 8.60 15.47 -5.15
CA GLY A 164 9.72 15.34 -4.21
C GLY A 164 9.69 14.07 -3.33
N GLY A 165 8.85 13.09 -3.66
CA GLY A 165 8.79 11.82 -2.94
C GLY A 165 10.09 11.02 -3.08
N LYS A 166 10.51 10.32 -2.03
CA LYS A 166 11.71 9.47 -2.03
C LYS A 166 11.33 7.99 -2.02
N PRO A 167 12.15 7.08 -2.60
CA PRO A 167 11.89 5.65 -2.49
C PRO A 167 11.80 5.23 -1.03
N LEU A 168 10.71 4.55 -0.66
CA LEU A 168 10.40 4.21 0.73
C LEU A 168 11.52 3.39 1.38
N TYR A 169 11.94 2.31 0.76
CA TYR A 169 12.97 1.42 1.34
C TYR A 169 14.33 2.10 1.44
N SER A 170 14.74 2.89 0.45
CA SER A 170 15.97 3.69 0.54
C SER A 170 15.91 4.70 1.69
N THR A 171 14.73 5.30 1.92
CA THR A 171 14.53 6.25 3.01
C THR A 171 14.58 5.57 4.38
N ILE A 172 13.99 4.39 4.52
CA ILE A 172 14.05 3.59 5.76
C ILE A 172 15.50 3.17 6.04
N LEU A 173 16.22 2.71 5.02
CA LEU A 173 17.63 2.32 5.14
C LEU A 173 18.50 3.50 5.56
N ALA A 174 18.38 4.64 4.88
CA ALA A 174 19.14 5.85 5.18
C ALA A 174 18.89 6.33 6.64
N ARG A 175 17.65 6.29 7.10
CA ARG A 175 17.31 6.62 8.50
C ARG A 175 17.91 5.63 9.50
N THR A 176 17.98 4.35 9.15
CA THR A 176 18.54 3.30 10.01
C THR A 176 20.05 3.47 10.15
N LEU A 177 20.75 3.70 9.04
CA LEU A 177 22.19 3.95 9.02
C LEU A 177 22.55 5.21 9.82
N ALA A 178 21.81 6.30 9.62
CA ALA A 178 22.03 7.54 10.37
C ALA A 178 21.88 7.37 11.90
N LYS A 179 20.90 6.54 12.34
CA LYS A 179 20.76 6.20 13.78
C LYS A 179 21.95 5.38 14.28
N GLN A 180 22.42 4.39 13.51
CA GLN A 180 23.58 3.58 13.88
C GLN A 180 24.87 4.40 13.98
N GLU A 181 25.09 5.34 13.06
CA GLU A 181 26.26 6.24 13.09
C GLU A 181 26.24 7.13 14.34
N ALA A 182 25.08 7.68 14.69
CA ALA A 182 24.92 8.48 15.90
C ALA A 182 25.18 7.68 17.19
N GLU A 183 24.70 6.43 17.26
CA GLU A 183 24.94 5.53 18.40
C GLU A 183 26.43 5.15 18.53
N ARG A 184 27.11 4.88 17.41
CA ARG A 184 28.56 4.59 17.39
C ARG A 184 29.39 5.77 17.85
N ALA A 185 29.08 6.98 17.37
CA ALA A 185 29.78 8.21 17.78
C ALA A 185 29.58 8.51 19.27
N ALA A 186 28.39 8.25 19.82
CA ALA A 186 28.14 8.40 21.25
C ALA A 186 28.97 7.42 22.10
N THR A 187 29.15 6.19 21.62
CA THR A 187 29.90 5.14 22.33
C THR A 187 31.42 5.34 22.24
N GLN A 188 31.93 5.99 21.18
CA GLN A 188 33.37 6.30 21.04
C GLN A 188 33.82 7.51 21.89
N ASN A 189 32.88 8.36 22.30
CA ASN A 189 33.15 9.54 23.13
C ASN A 189 32.96 9.31 24.64
N THR A 190 32.64 8.08 25.04
CA THR A 190 32.51 7.61 26.44
C THR A 190 33.59 6.60 26.76
#